data_AF-A0A0Q7BTC9-F1
#
_entry.id   AF-A0A0Q7BTC9-F1
#
_cell.length_a   1.000
_cell.length_b   1.000
_cell.length_c   1.000
_cell.angle_alpha   90.00
_cell.angle_beta   90.00
_cell.angle_gamma   90.00
#
_symmetry.space_group_name_H-M   'P 1'
#
loop_
_entity.id
_entity.type
_entity.pdbx_description
1 polymer ?
#
loop_
_entity_poly.entity_id
_entity_poly.type
_entity_poly.pdbx_seq_one_letter_code
_entity_poly.pdbx_strand_id
1 'polypeptide(L)'
;MDWDEDLKSTDTHTAKTLAAMPSATASANGSHEAASVSIPAPHLSGEPTTARRVRAADKRIINGQTDVNQLVPFKYKWAWEKYLATCANHWMPQEVNMSRDIALWKDPNGLTEDERRIIKRNLGFFVTADSLAANNIVLGTYRHITAPEARQFLLRQAFEEAIHTHAYQYIVESLGLDESEIFNAYNEVQSIRDKDEFLIPFIGAIMDPHFHTGTPENDQTLLKSLIVFACLMEGMFFYVGFTQILAMGRQNKMTGAAEQYQYILRDESMHCNFGIDLINQIKLENPHLWTAEFKAEIKALFLKAVELEYRYAEDTMPRGVLGLNASMFKGYLRFIANRRAVQIGLEALFPNEENPFPWMSEMIDLKKERNFFETRVIEYQSGGALSWD
;
A
#
# COMPACT_ATOMS: atom_id res chain seq x y z
N MET A 1 45.35 9.94 8.55
CA MET A 1 46.54 9.06 8.45
C MET A 1 46.06 7.80 7.76
N ASP A 2 46.81 7.43 6.73
CA ASP A 2 46.51 6.44 5.69
C ASP A 2 46.22 5.03 6.19
N TRP A 3 45.41 4.34 5.40
CA TRP A 3 45.27 2.89 5.33
C TRP A 3 46.16 2.38 4.19
N ASP A 4 47.08 1.45 4.49
CA ASP A 4 47.54 0.33 3.65
C ASP A 4 48.94 -0.12 4.08
N GLU A 5 49.07 -1.36 4.56
CA GLU A 5 50.06 -2.35 4.11
C GLU A 5 50.00 -3.62 4.98
N ASP A 6 49.49 -4.69 4.38
CA ASP A 6 49.76 -6.08 4.77
C ASP A 6 51.25 -6.43 4.54
N LEU A 7 51.82 -7.32 5.36
CA LEU A 7 52.30 -8.66 4.94
C LEU A 7 53.40 -9.27 5.86
N LYS A 8 53.21 -10.58 6.12
CA LYS A 8 54.19 -11.68 6.32
C LYS A 8 54.60 -12.15 7.73
N SER A 9 53.90 -13.21 8.16
CA SER A 9 54.34 -14.60 8.48
C SER A 9 55.68 -14.89 9.19
N THR A 10 55.62 -15.78 10.20
CA THR A 10 56.46 -17.02 10.29
C THR A 10 55.80 -18.09 11.16
N ASP A 11 56.04 -19.34 10.76
CA ASP A 11 55.50 -20.64 11.15
C ASP A 11 55.78 -21.16 12.58
N THR A 12 55.05 -22.22 12.99
CA THR A 12 55.66 -23.51 13.37
C THR A 12 54.66 -24.69 13.48
N HIS A 13 54.83 -25.65 12.55
CA HIS A 13 54.71 -27.12 12.61
C HIS A 13 53.85 -27.85 13.67
N THR A 14 53.01 -28.79 13.20
CA THR A 14 53.35 -30.23 13.18
C THR A 14 52.35 -31.07 12.36
N ALA A 15 52.89 -31.98 11.56
CA ALA A 15 52.20 -32.85 10.60
C ALA A 15 51.92 -34.25 11.18
N LYS A 16 50.91 -34.93 10.63
CA LYS A 16 50.92 -36.40 10.47
C LYS A 16 50.04 -36.82 9.28
N THR A 17 50.69 -37.42 8.30
CA THR A 17 50.16 -38.03 7.06
C THR A 17 50.01 -39.55 7.26
N LEU A 18 49.06 -40.21 6.57
CA LEU A 18 49.23 -41.59 6.08
C LEU A 18 48.15 -42.01 5.05
N ALA A 19 48.59 -42.11 3.79
CA ALA A 19 48.44 -43.16 2.77
C ALA A 19 47.09 -43.83 2.40
N ALA A 20 47.03 -44.27 1.13
CA ALA A 20 45.85 -44.69 0.37
C ALA A 20 45.78 -46.21 0.02
N MET A 21 44.53 -46.71 -0.11
CA MET A 21 43.95 -47.78 -0.99
C MET A 21 44.38 -49.27 -0.85
N PRO A 22 43.51 -50.29 -1.11
CA PRO A 22 42.67 -50.43 -2.32
C PRO A 22 41.26 -51.12 -2.24
N SER A 23 40.60 -51.07 -3.40
CA SER A 23 39.38 -51.72 -3.92
C SER A 23 38.91 -53.08 -3.34
N ALA A 24 37.58 -53.19 -3.12
CA ALA A 24 36.84 -54.45 -3.20
C ALA A 24 35.43 -54.23 -3.77
N THR A 25 35.07 -55.02 -4.78
CA THR A 25 33.76 -55.14 -5.43
C THR A 25 32.86 -56.12 -4.65
N ALA A 26 31.60 -55.75 -4.40
CA ALA A 26 30.46 -56.68 -4.35
C ALA A 26 29.13 -55.93 -4.28
N SER A 27 28.19 -56.43 -5.08
CA SER A 27 26.82 -56.00 -5.33
C SER A 27 25.89 -56.11 -4.12
N ALA A 28 24.96 -55.17 -3.97
CA ALA A 28 23.64 -55.44 -3.40
C ALA A 28 22.60 -54.48 -4.01
N ASN A 29 21.64 -55.08 -4.73
CA ASN A 29 20.43 -54.44 -5.22
C ASN A 29 19.62 -53.82 -4.06
N GLY A 30 19.30 -52.55 -4.18
CA GLY A 30 18.35 -51.85 -3.31
C GLY A 30 17.67 -50.75 -4.10
N SER A 31 16.45 -51.04 -4.56
CA SER A 31 15.56 -50.12 -5.26
C SER A 31 15.19 -48.93 -4.38
N HIS A 32 15.68 -47.74 -4.73
CA HIS A 32 15.11 -46.46 -4.30
C HIS A 32 14.66 -45.72 -5.55
N GLU A 33 13.39 -45.88 -5.92
CA GLU A 33 12.72 -44.94 -6.81
C GLU A 33 12.65 -43.59 -6.11
N ALA A 34 13.47 -42.65 -6.57
CA ALA A 34 13.28 -41.25 -6.27
C ALA A 34 11.99 -40.80 -6.95
N ALA A 35 10.92 -40.65 -6.17
CA ALA A 35 9.71 -40.00 -6.63
C ALA A 35 10.06 -38.55 -7.02
N SER A 36 10.19 -38.32 -8.32
CA SER A 36 10.29 -36.97 -8.87
C SER A 36 8.93 -36.30 -8.70
N VAL A 37 8.83 -35.40 -7.73
CA VAL A 37 7.69 -34.50 -7.61
C VAL A 37 7.77 -33.52 -8.77
N SER A 38 7.07 -33.81 -9.86
CA SER A 38 6.86 -32.87 -10.95
C SER A 38 5.95 -31.74 -10.45
N ILE A 39 6.52 -30.58 -10.13
CA ILE A 39 5.76 -29.36 -9.93
C ILE A 39 5.08 -29.02 -11.27
N PRO A 40 3.74 -28.90 -11.35
CA PRO A 40 3.11 -28.48 -12.59
C PRO A 40 3.56 -27.06 -12.91
N ALA A 41 4.19 -26.87 -14.06
CA ALA A 41 4.39 -25.53 -14.61
C ALA A 41 3.01 -24.87 -14.79
N PRO A 42 2.88 -23.55 -14.54
CA PRO A 42 1.61 -22.86 -14.79
C PRO A 42 1.25 -23.04 -16.27
N HIS A 43 0.06 -23.59 -16.51
CA HIS A 43 -0.50 -23.71 -17.84
C HIS A 43 -0.74 -22.31 -18.42
N LEU A 44 0.23 -21.80 -19.19
CA LEU A 44 -0.02 -20.81 -20.23
C LEU A 44 -0.67 -21.54 -21.40
N SER A 45 -1.94 -21.91 -21.24
CA SER A 45 -2.73 -22.52 -22.31
C SER A 45 -3.25 -21.41 -23.23
N GLY A 46 -2.43 -21.03 -24.20
CA GLY A 46 -2.81 -20.27 -25.38
C GLY A 46 -1.83 -20.61 -26.49
N GLU A 47 -2.33 -21.05 -27.65
CA GLU A 47 -1.51 -21.13 -28.86
C GLU A 47 -0.76 -19.80 -29.05
N PRO A 48 0.48 -19.80 -29.59
CA PRO A 48 1.20 -18.56 -29.83
C PRO A 48 0.37 -17.69 -30.76
N THR A 49 -0.25 -16.64 -30.18
CA THR A 49 -0.87 -15.57 -30.95
C THR A 49 0.17 -15.12 -31.95
N THR A 50 -0.08 -15.31 -33.25
CA THR A 50 0.83 -14.92 -34.34
C THR A 50 1.56 -13.64 -33.97
N ALA A 51 2.90 -13.67 -33.87
CA ALA A 51 3.72 -12.59 -33.35
C ALA A 51 3.40 -11.26 -34.04
N ARG A 52 2.47 -10.51 -33.47
CA ARG A 52 1.91 -9.27 -34.04
C ARG A 52 2.13 -8.16 -33.03
N ARG A 53 2.59 -7.01 -33.51
CA ARG A 53 2.74 -5.79 -32.71
C ARG A 53 1.41 -5.47 -32.00
N VAL A 54 1.48 -5.12 -30.73
CA VAL A 54 0.32 -4.73 -29.92
C VAL A 54 -0.30 -3.45 -30.50
N ARG A 55 -1.63 -3.42 -30.62
CA ARG A 55 -2.39 -2.20 -30.94
C ARG A 55 -3.02 -1.66 -29.66
N ALA A 56 -2.94 -0.35 -29.45
CA ALA A 56 -3.50 0.28 -28.25
C ALA A 56 -4.98 -0.04 -28.04
N ALA A 57 -5.78 -0.06 -29.13
CA ALA A 57 -7.22 -0.35 -29.07
C ALA A 57 -7.58 -1.76 -28.57
N ASP A 58 -6.65 -2.72 -28.67
CA ASP A 58 -6.89 -4.11 -28.27
C ASP A 58 -6.63 -4.33 -26.76
N LYS A 59 -5.90 -3.42 -26.09
CA LYS A 59 -5.61 -3.52 -24.66
C LYS A 59 -6.90 -3.39 -23.82
N ARG A 60 -6.99 -4.11 -22.71
CA ARG A 60 -8.10 -4.05 -21.73
C ARG A 60 -7.53 -4.02 -20.31
N ILE A 61 -8.26 -3.44 -19.36
CA ILE A 61 -7.79 -3.43 -17.96
C ILE A 61 -7.81 -4.84 -17.38
N ILE A 62 -8.91 -5.57 -17.58
CA ILE A 62 -9.05 -6.99 -17.21
C ILE A 62 -9.33 -7.82 -18.46
N ASN A 63 -9.03 -9.12 -18.42
CA ASN A 63 -9.34 -10.08 -19.49
C ASN A 63 -8.74 -9.73 -20.87
N GLY A 64 -7.70 -8.89 -20.92
CA GLY A 64 -6.99 -8.53 -22.14
C GLY A 64 -6.15 -9.68 -22.71
N GLN A 65 -6.12 -9.79 -24.03
CA GLN A 65 -5.40 -10.84 -24.77
C GLN A 65 -4.13 -10.33 -25.46
N THR A 66 -3.81 -9.04 -25.30
CA THR A 66 -2.58 -8.46 -25.86
C THR A 66 -1.36 -8.86 -25.05
N ASP A 67 -0.19 -8.91 -25.68
CA ASP A 67 1.09 -9.16 -24.99
C ASP A 67 1.35 -8.10 -23.91
N VAL A 68 1.12 -8.49 -22.65
CA VAL A 68 1.25 -7.62 -21.47
C VAL A 68 2.71 -7.30 -21.14
N ASN A 69 3.68 -7.93 -21.80
CA ASN A 69 5.10 -7.59 -21.63
C ASN A 69 5.49 -6.35 -22.43
N GLN A 70 4.69 -5.95 -23.43
CA GLN A 70 4.95 -4.76 -24.24
C GLN A 70 4.24 -3.54 -23.66
N LEU A 71 5.02 -2.67 -23.00
CA LEU A 71 4.53 -1.42 -22.41
C LEU A 71 3.81 -0.52 -23.43
N VAL A 72 4.39 -0.41 -24.63
CA VAL A 72 3.89 0.44 -25.72
C VAL A 72 3.11 -0.35 -26.77
N PRO A 73 2.14 0.27 -27.46
CA PRO A 73 1.66 1.64 -27.29
C PRO A 73 0.76 1.82 -26.04
N PHE A 74 0.79 3.03 -25.45
CA PHE A 74 -0.08 3.37 -24.33
C PHE A 74 -1.55 3.52 -24.74
N LYS A 75 -2.45 2.85 -24.02
CA LYS A 75 -3.90 3.08 -24.10
C LYS A 75 -4.36 3.93 -22.90
N TYR A 76 -3.92 3.58 -21.70
CA TYR A 76 -4.31 4.24 -20.45
C TYR A 76 -3.27 5.28 -20.04
N LYS A 77 -3.21 6.40 -20.77
CA LYS A 77 -2.25 7.48 -20.49
C LYS A 77 -2.34 8.01 -19.06
N TRP A 78 -3.55 8.04 -18.49
CA TRP A 78 -3.78 8.42 -17.10
C TRP A 78 -2.98 7.55 -16.11
N ALA A 79 -2.82 6.24 -16.36
CA ALA A 79 -2.04 5.35 -15.49
C ALA A 79 -0.55 5.68 -15.58
N TRP A 80 -0.05 5.95 -16.78
CA TRP A 80 1.33 6.34 -17.02
C TRP A 80 1.68 7.70 -16.41
N GLU A 81 0.80 8.69 -16.57
CA GLU A 81 0.97 10.02 -15.97
C GLU A 81 1.00 9.94 -14.44
N LYS A 82 0.12 9.13 -13.84
CA LYS A 82 0.16 8.88 -12.40
C LYS A 82 1.45 8.18 -11.98
N TYR A 83 1.93 7.20 -12.74
CA TYR A 83 3.21 6.54 -12.45
C TYR A 83 4.37 7.54 -12.42
N LEU A 84 4.46 8.43 -13.42
CA LEU A 84 5.49 9.45 -13.46
C LEU A 84 5.39 10.45 -12.30
N ALA A 85 4.18 10.93 -11.99
CA ALA A 85 3.94 11.84 -10.87
C ALA A 85 4.31 11.20 -9.53
N THR A 86 3.99 9.93 -9.37
CA THR A 86 4.32 9.15 -8.17
C THR A 86 5.83 8.86 -8.07
N CYS A 87 6.53 8.61 -9.18
CA CYS A 87 8.00 8.53 -9.16
C CYS A 87 8.65 9.86 -8.72
N ALA A 88 8.11 11.01 -9.13
CA ALA A 88 8.59 12.33 -8.72
C ALA A 88 8.40 12.62 -7.22
N ASN A 89 7.58 11.81 -6.54
CA ASN A 89 7.28 11.95 -5.12
C ASN A 89 8.23 11.16 -4.19
N HIS A 90 9.32 10.56 -4.70
CA HIS A 90 10.22 9.76 -3.87
C HIS A 90 10.68 10.49 -2.59
N TRP A 91 10.64 9.76 -1.47
CA TRP A 91 11.08 10.18 -0.14
C TRP A 91 11.54 8.94 0.63
N MET A 92 12.29 9.15 1.72
CA MET A 92 12.68 8.10 2.66
C MET A 92 12.43 8.55 4.10
N PRO A 93 11.94 7.67 5.00
CA PRO A 93 11.60 8.06 6.37
C PRO A 93 12.76 8.66 7.17
N GLN A 94 13.98 8.14 6.96
CA GLN A 94 15.20 8.60 7.62
C GLN A 94 15.57 10.05 7.31
N GLU A 95 15.02 10.63 6.25
CA GLU A 95 15.26 12.03 5.90
C GLU A 95 14.52 12.99 6.86
N VAL A 96 13.56 12.48 7.65
CA VAL A 96 12.76 13.26 8.60
C VAL A 96 13.37 13.20 10.00
N ASN A 97 13.62 14.37 10.59
CA ASN A 97 14.23 14.47 11.91
C ASN A 97 13.24 14.16 13.05
N MET A 98 13.53 13.13 13.85
CA MET A 98 12.67 12.70 14.97
C MET A 98 13.07 13.28 16.34
N SER A 99 14.12 14.09 16.47
CA SER A 99 14.65 14.53 17.77
C SER A 99 13.62 15.28 18.64
N ARG A 100 12.78 16.12 18.03
CA ARG A 100 11.72 16.85 18.75
C ARG A 100 10.64 15.91 19.26
N ASP A 101 10.26 14.94 18.45
CA ASP A 101 9.25 13.94 18.78
C ASP A 101 9.73 13.02 19.90
N ILE A 102 11.01 12.61 19.86
CA ILE A 102 11.66 11.84 20.93
C ILE A 102 11.66 12.62 22.25
N ALA A 103 12.03 13.90 22.22
CA ALA A 103 12.04 14.74 23.42
C ALA A 103 10.62 14.91 23.99
N LEU A 104 9.64 15.19 23.13
CA LEU A 104 8.23 15.34 23.51
C LEU A 104 7.65 14.04 24.08
N TRP A 105 7.98 12.90 23.48
CA TRP A 105 7.51 11.59 23.93
C TRP A 105 8.10 11.19 25.28
N LYS A 106 9.37 11.52 25.55
CA LYS A 106 10.04 11.23 26.83
C LYS A 106 9.62 12.16 27.96
N ASP A 107 9.15 13.37 27.67
CA ASP A 107 8.64 14.29 28.68
C ASP A 107 7.31 13.77 29.26
N PRO A 108 7.22 13.49 30.58
CA PRO A 108 5.97 13.07 31.22
C PRO A 108 4.83 14.09 31.06
N ASN A 109 5.14 15.36 30.81
CA ASN A 109 4.16 16.43 30.60
C ASN A 109 4.01 16.84 29.12
N GLY A 110 4.75 16.20 28.21
CA GLY A 110 4.73 16.56 26.79
C GLY A 110 3.43 16.18 26.09
N LEU A 111 2.90 15.00 26.42
CA LEU A 111 1.66 14.44 25.87
C LEU A 111 0.79 13.89 27.00
N THR A 112 -0.52 14.12 26.89
CA THR A 112 -1.50 13.47 27.75
C THR A 112 -1.63 11.98 27.40
N GLU A 113 -2.19 11.19 28.33
CA GLU A 113 -2.49 9.78 28.07
C GLU A 113 -3.42 9.55 26.87
N ASP A 114 -4.36 10.47 26.64
CA ASP A 114 -5.24 10.40 25.46
C ASP A 114 -4.48 10.65 24.16
N GLU A 115 -3.55 11.61 24.15
CA GLU A 115 -2.68 11.85 22.98
C GLU A 115 -1.75 10.67 22.71
N ARG A 116 -1.17 10.07 23.76
CA ARG A 116 -0.34 8.87 23.63
C ARG A 116 -1.16 7.68 23.11
N ARG A 117 -2.39 7.51 23.59
CA ARG A 117 -3.32 6.47 23.10
C ARG A 117 -3.60 6.65 21.61
N ILE A 118 -3.89 7.88 21.16
CA ILE A 118 -4.11 8.18 19.75
C ILE A 118 -2.90 7.71 18.93
N ILE A 119 -1.70 8.12 19.31
CA ILE A 119 -0.46 7.77 18.59
C ILE A 119 -0.28 6.25 18.52
N LYS A 120 -0.39 5.53 19.64
CA LYS A 120 -0.20 4.07 19.68
C LYS A 120 -1.26 3.31 18.87
N ARG A 121 -2.54 3.71 18.96
CA ARG A 121 -3.64 3.06 18.23
C ARG A 121 -3.60 3.37 16.73
N ASN A 122 -3.12 4.54 16.37
CA ASN A 122 -2.92 4.93 14.98
C ASN A 122 -1.77 4.12 14.37
N LEU A 123 -0.58 4.14 14.99
CA LEU A 123 0.55 3.33 14.55
C LEU A 123 0.20 1.85 14.48
N GLY A 124 -0.47 1.30 15.50
CA GLY A 124 -0.84 -0.12 15.53
C GLY A 124 -1.83 -0.55 14.45
N PHE A 125 -2.63 0.37 13.90
CA PHE A 125 -3.46 0.10 12.73
C PHE A 125 -2.63 0.19 11.43
N PHE A 126 -1.86 1.26 11.27
CA PHE A 126 -1.17 1.53 10.00
C PHE A 126 -0.03 0.56 9.70
N VAL A 127 0.71 0.07 10.70
CA VAL A 127 1.83 -0.88 10.50
C VAL A 127 1.40 -2.16 9.78
N THR A 128 0.20 -2.67 10.08
CA THR A 128 -0.32 -3.89 9.43
C THR A 128 -1.17 -3.57 8.21
N ALA A 129 -1.87 -2.44 8.21
CA ALA A 129 -2.71 -2.05 7.09
C ALA A 129 -1.91 -1.85 5.79
N ASP A 130 -0.79 -1.13 5.79
CA ASP A 130 -0.02 -0.94 4.53
C ASP A 130 0.61 -2.26 4.05
N SER A 131 0.91 -3.18 4.96
CA SER A 131 1.30 -4.55 4.59
C SER A 131 0.14 -5.33 3.93
N LEU A 132 -1.09 -5.17 4.41
CA LEU A 132 -2.28 -5.76 3.78
C LEU A 132 -2.52 -5.15 2.39
N ALA A 133 -2.33 -3.84 2.22
CA ALA A 133 -2.42 -3.17 0.92
C ALA A 133 -1.36 -3.72 -0.06
N ALA A 134 -0.09 -3.78 0.35
CA ALA A 134 0.99 -4.35 -0.46
C ALA A 134 0.71 -5.80 -0.88
N ASN A 135 0.27 -6.64 0.05
CA ASN A 135 -0.08 -8.03 -0.23
C ASN A 135 -1.24 -8.14 -1.22
N ASN A 136 -2.29 -7.33 -1.05
CA ASN A 136 -3.42 -7.27 -1.98
C ASN A 136 -2.98 -6.86 -3.38
N ILE A 137 -2.04 -5.92 -3.51
CA ILE A 137 -1.51 -5.48 -4.80
C ILE A 137 -0.73 -6.62 -5.46
N VAL A 138 0.30 -7.12 -4.80
CA VAL A 138 1.30 -8.03 -5.39
C VAL A 138 0.72 -9.43 -5.63
N LEU A 139 -0.03 -9.96 -4.67
CA LEU A 139 -0.51 -11.35 -4.70
C LEU A 139 -1.87 -11.49 -5.37
N GLY A 140 -2.68 -10.43 -5.38
CA GLY A 140 -4.05 -10.44 -5.88
C GLY A 140 -4.25 -9.58 -7.11
N THR A 141 -4.12 -8.26 -6.97
CA THR A 141 -4.54 -7.29 -8.00
C THR A 141 -3.68 -7.38 -9.26
N TYR A 142 -2.35 -7.42 -9.12
CA TYR A 142 -1.41 -7.33 -10.24
C TYR A 142 -1.62 -8.41 -11.30
N ARG A 143 -1.92 -9.65 -10.87
CA ARG A 143 -2.14 -10.80 -11.79
C ARG A 143 -3.36 -10.59 -12.69
N HIS A 144 -4.42 -9.95 -12.20
CA HIS A 144 -5.68 -9.80 -12.94
C HIS A 144 -5.75 -8.51 -13.77
N ILE A 145 -4.91 -7.52 -13.48
CA ILE A 145 -4.74 -6.35 -14.34
C ILE A 145 -3.89 -6.74 -15.55
N THR A 146 -4.47 -6.66 -16.74
CA THR A 146 -3.89 -7.08 -18.03
C THR A 146 -3.39 -5.91 -18.88
N ALA A 147 -3.24 -4.72 -18.27
CA ALA A 147 -2.70 -3.52 -18.89
C ALA A 147 -1.30 -3.18 -18.33
N PRO A 148 -0.23 -3.15 -19.15
CA PRO A 148 1.13 -2.97 -18.66
C PRO A 148 1.39 -1.60 -18.01
N GLU A 149 0.82 -0.52 -18.52
CA GLU A 149 0.97 0.82 -17.94
C GLU A 149 0.27 0.95 -16.57
N ALA A 150 -0.82 0.20 -16.35
CA ALA A 150 -1.47 0.11 -15.04
C ALA A 150 -0.65 -0.78 -14.10
N ARG A 151 -0.07 -1.89 -14.59
CA ARG A 151 0.89 -2.71 -13.84
C ARG A 151 2.11 -1.90 -13.40
N GLN A 152 2.62 -1.01 -14.24
CA GLN A 152 3.75 -0.15 -13.87
C GLN A 152 3.44 0.74 -12.67
N PHE A 153 2.23 1.31 -12.62
CA PHE A 153 1.77 2.05 -11.44
C PHE A 153 1.67 1.13 -10.21
N LEU A 154 1.06 -0.05 -10.34
CA LEU A 154 0.92 -1.00 -9.22
C LEU A 154 2.27 -1.41 -8.61
N LEU A 155 3.33 -1.55 -9.42
CA LEU A 155 4.68 -1.79 -8.90
C LEU A 155 5.19 -0.61 -8.07
N ARG A 156 4.92 0.62 -8.53
CA ARG A 156 5.30 1.82 -7.79
C ARG A 156 4.50 1.97 -6.49
N GLN A 157 3.19 1.75 -6.54
CA GLN A 157 2.31 1.75 -5.38
C GLN A 157 2.79 0.74 -4.34
N ALA A 158 3.01 -0.53 -4.73
CA ALA A 158 3.50 -1.56 -3.82
C ALA A 158 4.86 -1.22 -3.17
N PHE A 159 5.72 -0.49 -3.89
CA PHE A 159 6.97 0.02 -3.32
C PHE A 159 6.74 1.15 -2.32
N GLU A 160 5.76 2.03 -2.56
CA GLU A 160 5.37 3.08 -1.60
C GLU A 160 4.76 2.49 -0.34
N GLU A 161 3.93 1.43 -0.41
CA GLU A 161 3.44 0.71 0.78
C GLU A 161 4.59 0.19 1.66
N ALA A 162 5.68 -0.25 1.03
CA ALA A 162 6.89 -0.66 1.75
C ALA A 162 7.62 0.53 2.40
N ILE A 163 7.65 1.69 1.74
CA ILE A 163 8.15 2.94 2.34
C ILE A 163 7.28 3.36 3.52
N HIS A 164 5.95 3.23 3.43
CA HIS A 164 5.04 3.62 4.50
C HIS A 164 5.20 2.71 5.72
N THR A 165 5.28 1.39 5.50
CA THR A 165 5.57 0.40 6.55
C THR A 165 6.90 0.72 7.25
N HIS A 166 7.92 1.06 6.47
CA HIS A 166 9.22 1.51 6.99
C HIS A 166 9.13 2.83 7.76
N ALA A 167 8.28 3.77 7.34
CA ALA A 167 8.06 5.01 8.06
C ALA A 167 7.48 4.78 9.46
N TYR A 168 6.48 3.91 9.59
CA TYR A 168 5.93 3.57 10.90
C TYR A 168 6.94 2.83 11.77
N GLN A 169 7.70 1.88 11.20
CA GLN A 169 8.79 1.21 11.92
C GLN A 169 9.80 2.25 12.45
N TYR A 170 10.21 3.20 11.62
CA TYR A 170 11.16 4.25 12.02
C TYR A 170 10.60 5.14 13.14
N ILE A 171 9.30 5.46 13.12
CA ILE A 171 8.63 6.18 14.22
C ILE A 171 8.64 5.34 15.51
N VAL A 172 8.24 4.07 15.42
CA VAL A 172 8.17 3.13 16.57
C VAL A 172 9.54 2.99 17.24
N GLU A 173 10.58 2.74 16.43
CA GLU A 173 11.97 2.62 16.90
C GLU A 173 12.46 3.94 17.53
N SER A 174 12.26 5.07 16.84
CA SER A 174 12.70 6.39 17.31
C SER A 174 12.13 6.74 18.68
N LEU A 175 10.82 6.48 18.88
CA LEU A 175 10.13 6.78 20.13
C LEU A 175 10.42 5.77 21.25
N GLY A 176 11.10 4.66 20.94
CA GLY A 176 11.36 3.57 21.88
C GLY A 176 10.09 2.86 22.33
N LEU A 177 9.14 2.68 21.42
CA LEU A 177 7.92 1.91 21.67
C LEU A 177 8.23 0.40 21.64
N ASP A 178 7.39 -0.40 22.28
CA ASP A 178 7.44 -1.85 22.15
C ASP A 178 6.95 -2.24 20.75
N GLU A 179 7.87 -2.66 19.89
CA GLU A 179 7.56 -3.11 18.52
C GLU A 179 6.55 -4.25 18.52
N SER A 180 6.64 -5.18 19.47
CA SER A 180 5.73 -6.32 19.53
C SER A 180 4.31 -5.89 19.89
N GLU A 181 4.15 -4.92 20.79
CA GLU A 181 2.84 -4.34 21.12
C GLU A 181 2.23 -3.63 19.90
N ILE A 182 3.01 -2.78 19.23
CA ILE A 182 2.49 -1.97 18.13
C ILE A 182 2.18 -2.83 16.90
N PHE A 183 3.08 -3.72 16.49
CA PHE A 183 2.87 -4.56 15.31
C PHE A 183 1.87 -5.70 15.54
N ASN A 184 1.59 -6.08 16.80
CA ASN A 184 0.56 -7.06 17.12
C ASN A 184 -0.79 -6.42 17.49
N ALA A 185 -0.92 -5.09 17.42
CA ALA A 185 -2.14 -4.38 17.81
C ALA A 185 -3.38 -4.84 17.04
N TYR A 186 -3.24 -5.28 15.78
CA TYR A 186 -4.34 -5.85 15.01
C TYR A 186 -4.89 -7.19 15.56
N ASN A 187 -4.14 -7.89 16.42
CA ASN A 187 -4.63 -9.08 17.12
C ASN A 187 -5.20 -8.76 18.50
N GLU A 188 -4.69 -7.70 19.16
CA GLU A 188 -4.95 -7.38 20.57
C GLU A 188 -6.00 -6.28 20.76
N VAL A 189 -6.13 -5.37 19.80
CA VAL A 189 -7.08 -4.25 19.85
C VAL A 189 -8.29 -4.57 18.98
N GLN A 190 -9.43 -4.82 19.61
CA GLN A 190 -10.66 -5.25 18.93
C GLN A 190 -11.08 -4.29 17.80
N SER A 191 -10.98 -2.98 18.00
CA SER A 191 -11.41 -2.00 17.01
C SER A 191 -10.52 -1.97 15.76
N ILE A 192 -9.23 -2.33 15.89
CA ILE A 192 -8.28 -2.50 14.80
C ILE A 192 -8.54 -3.84 14.13
N ARG A 193 -8.61 -4.91 14.92
CA ARG A 193 -8.89 -6.27 14.46
C ARG A 193 -10.14 -6.37 13.60
N ASP A 194 -11.24 -5.76 14.03
CA ASP A 194 -12.52 -5.77 13.31
C ASP A 194 -12.39 -5.15 11.91
N LYS A 195 -11.54 -4.13 11.75
CA LYS A 195 -11.28 -3.50 10.44
C LYS A 195 -10.46 -4.43 9.55
N ASP A 196 -9.44 -5.08 10.10
CA ASP A 196 -8.59 -6.00 9.35
C ASP A 196 -9.35 -7.27 8.95
N GLU A 197 -10.14 -7.86 9.86
CA GLU A 197 -11.01 -9.01 9.57
C GLU A 197 -12.10 -8.68 8.53
N PHE A 198 -12.51 -7.41 8.43
CA PHE A 198 -13.38 -6.96 7.34
C PHE A 198 -12.66 -6.94 5.99
N LEU A 199 -11.38 -6.58 5.93
CA LEU A 199 -10.61 -6.45 4.69
C LEU A 199 -10.09 -7.80 4.16
N ILE A 200 -9.64 -8.68 5.04
CA ILE A 200 -8.97 -9.95 4.70
C ILE A 200 -9.74 -10.81 3.68
N PRO A 201 -11.08 -10.99 3.76
CA PRO A 201 -11.82 -11.80 2.79
C PRO A 201 -11.69 -11.32 1.34
N PHE A 202 -11.57 -10.01 1.13
CA PHE A 202 -11.45 -9.41 -0.20
C PHE A 202 -10.06 -9.61 -0.82
N ILE A 203 -9.03 -9.73 0.02
CA ILE A 203 -7.70 -10.14 -0.39
C ILE A 203 -7.70 -11.63 -0.74
N GLY A 204 -8.19 -12.46 0.20
CA GLY A 204 -8.16 -13.91 0.09
C GLY A 204 -8.87 -14.42 -1.17
N ALA A 205 -9.99 -13.80 -1.54
CA ALA A 205 -10.74 -14.15 -2.74
C ALA A 205 -9.91 -13.99 -4.04
N ILE A 206 -9.15 -12.91 -4.18
CA ILE A 206 -8.40 -12.63 -5.42
C ILE A 206 -6.97 -13.23 -5.41
N MET A 207 -6.46 -13.59 -4.23
CA MET A 207 -5.19 -14.27 -4.03
C MET A 207 -5.26 -15.78 -4.29
N ASP A 208 -6.44 -16.39 -4.25
CA ASP A 208 -6.61 -17.82 -4.53
C ASP A 208 -5.95 -18.16 -5.88
N PRO A 209 -5.00 -19.11 -5.95
CA PRO A 209 -4.39 -19.55 -7.20
C PRO A 209 -5.42 -19.95 -8.27
N HIS A 210 -6.57 -20.50 -7.86
CA HIS A 210 -7.64 -20.96 -8.75
C HIS A 210 -8.62 -19.85 -9.15
N PHE A 211 -8.52 -18.66 -8.57
CA PHE A 211 -9.35 -17.54 -8.96
C PHE A 211 -8.87 -16.95 -10.29
N HIS A 212 -9.78 -16.83 -11.25
CA HIS A 212 -9.51 -16.24 -12.57
C HIS A 212 -10.68 -15.34 -12.98
N THR A 213 -10.37 -14.15 -13.49
CA THR A 213 -11.33 -13.29 -14.17
C THR A 213 -11.78 -13.90 -15.51
N GLY A 214 -12.91 -13.44 -16.04
CA GLY A 214 -13.46 -13.92 -17.32
C GLY A 214 -14.92 -14.37 -17.25
N THR A 215 -15.51 -14.44 -16.05
CA THR A 215 -16.96 -14.55 -15.84
C THR A 215 -17.47 -13.29 -15.13
N PRO A 216 -18.73 -12.89 -15.32
CA PRO A 216 -19.30 -11.73 -14.64
C PRO A 216 -19.13 -11.77 -13.11
N GLU A 217 -19.27 -12.95 -12.51
CA GLU A 217 -19.19 -13.16 -11.06
C GLU A 217 -17.76 -12.96 -10.53
N ASN A 218 -16.76 -13.52 -11.22
CA ASN A 218 -15.37 -13.37 -10.83
C ASN A 218 -14.86 -11.96 -11.12
N ASP A 219 -15.29 -11.35 -12.22
CA ASP A 219 -14.96 -9.96 -12.53
C ASP A 219 -15.57 -8.99 -11.50
N GLN A 220 -16.80 -9.25 -11.02
CA GLN A 220 -17.39 -8.53 -9.89
C GLN A 220 -16.64 -8.77 -8.58
N THR A 221 -16.11 -9.97 -8.34
CA THR A 221 -15.30 -10.28 -7.16
C THR A 221 -14.01 -9.46 -7.14
N LEU A 222 -13.31 -9.38 -8.27
CA LEU A 222 -12.14 -8.50 -8.41
C LEU A 222 -12.53 -7.03 -8.23
N LEU A 223 -13.57 -6.57 -8.93
CA LEU A 223 -14.03 -5.18 -8.86
C LEU A 223 -14.39 -4.77 -7.42
N LYS A 224 -15.01 -5.68 -6.67
CA LYS A 224 -15.37 -5.49 -5.26
C LYS A 224 -14.11 -5.35 -4.39
N SER A 225 -13.12 -6.21 -4.59
CA SER A 225 -11.83 -6.09 -3.88
C SER A 225 -11.12 -4.76 -4.18
N LEU A 226 -11.07 -4.35 -5.46
CA LEU A 226 -10.51 -3.05 -5.85
C LEU A 226 -11.23 -1.87 -5.17
N ILE A 227 -12.56 -1.90 -5.10
CA ILE A 227 -13.35 -0.86 -4.41
C ILE A 227 -13.06 -0.85 -2.91
N VAL A 228 -12.99 -2.02 -2.26
CA VAL A 228 -12.72 -2.12 -0.83
C VAL A 228 -11.35 -1.52 -0.50
N PHE A 229 -10.31 -1.86 -1.24
CA PHE A 229 -8.97 -1.35 -0.99
C PHE A 229 -8.84 0.14 -1.34
N ALA A 230 -9.19 0.54 -2.57
CA ALA A 230 -8.97 1.91 -3.01
C ALA A 230 -9.92 2.93 -2.35
N CYS A 231 -11.19 2.55 -2.10
CA CYS A 231 -12.19 3.49 -1.58
C CYS A 231 -12.38 3.39 -0.07
N LEU A 232 -12.33 2.19 0.52
CA LEU A 232 -12.64 2.01 1.95
C LEU A 232 -11.38 2.01 2.81
N MET A 233 -10.35 1.27 2.41
CA MET A 233 -9.09 1.21 3.17
C MET A 233 -8.27 2.48 2.95
N GLU A 234 -7.67 2.64 1.77
CA GLU A 234 -6.83 3.78 1.39
C GLU A 234 -7.64 5.08 1.34
N GLY A 235 -8.84 5.01 0.75
CA GLY A 235 -9.68 6.17 0.51
C GLY A 235 -10.44 6.70 1.73
N MET A 236 -10.54 5.94 2.83
CA MET A 236 -11.40 6.29 3.97
C MET A 236 -10.78 5.98 5.33
N PHE A 237 -10.39 4.73 5.63
CA PHE A 237 -9.75 4.38 6.91
C PHE A 237 -8.45 5.16 7.10
N PHE A 238 -7.60 5.25 6.07
CA PHE A 238 -6.35 5.99 6.15
C PHE A 238 -6.58 7.50 6.31
N TYR A 239 -7.53 8.07 5.57
CA TYR A 239 -7.86 9.50 5.68
C TYR A 239 -8.31 9.88 7.09
N VAL A 240 -9.07 9.02 7.76
CA VAL A 240 -9.43 9.20 9.16
C VAL A 240 -8.20 9.12 10.05
N GLY A 241 -7.36 8.10 9.88
CA GLY A 241 -6.09 7.99 10.61
C GLY A 241 -5.17 9.19 10.45
N PHE A 242 -5.05 9.76 9.24
CA PHE A 242 -4.24 10.94 8.95
C PHE A 242 -4.70 12.17 9.72
N THR A 243 -6.02 12.39 9.85
CA THR A 243 -6.52 13.55 10.60
C THR A 243 -6.08 13.54 12.06
N GLN A 244 -5.92 12.36 12.67
CA GLN A 244 -5.50 12.23 14.07
C GLN A 244 -4.07 12.74 14.28
N ILE A 245 -3.13 12.26 13.47
CA ILE A 245 -1.70 12.65 13.58
C ILE A 245 -1.46 14.07 13.09
N LEU A 246 -2.07 14.46 11.96
CA LEU A 246 -1.86 15.79 11.38
C LEU A 246 -2.45 16.91 12.24
N ALA A 247 -3.53 16.67 12.97
CA ALA A 247 -4.05 17.65 13.92
C ALA A 247 -3.14 17.85 15.13
N MET A 248 -2.37 16.84 15.55
CA MET A 248 -1.29 17.02 16.53
C MET A 248 -0.13 17.83 15.92
N GLY A 249 0.25 17.54 14.67
CA GLY A 249 1.25 18.31 13.94
C GLY A 249 0.91 19.80 13.85
N ARG A 250 -0.37 20.13 13.60
CA ARG A 250 -0.87 21.52 13.61
C ARG A 250 -0.77 22.22 14.97
N GLN A 251 -0.69 21.45 16.05
CA GLN A 251 -0.44 21.94 17.40
C GLN A 251 1.04 21.92 17.76
N ASN A 252 1.93 21.73 16.77
CA ASN A 252 3.38 21.66 16.93
C ASN A 252 3.82 20.49 17.84
N LYS A 253 3.00 19.43 17.90
CA LYS A 253 3.28 18.17 18.60
C LYS A 253 3.54 17.06 17.58
N MET A 254 4.49 16.17 17.88
CA MET A 254 4.85 15.04 17.02
C MET A 254 5.13 15.47 15.57
N THR A 255 5.93 16.52 15.41
CA THR A 255 6.14 17.18 14.10
C THR A 255 6.87 16.30 13.09
N GLY A 256 7.78 15.44 13.54
CA GLY A 256 8.49 14.49 12.68
C GLY A 256 7.56 13.38 12.19
N ALA A 257 6.73 12.82 13.08
CA ALA A 257 5.69 11.86 12.68
C ALA A 257 4.66 12.52 11.76
N ALA A 258 4.22 13.74 12.05
CA ALA A 258 3.28 14.47 11.21
C ALA A 258 3.85 14.78 9.82
N GLU A 259 5.14 15.09 9.69
CA GLU A 259 5.80 15.28 8.39
C GLU A 259 5.82 13.97 7.57
N GLN A 260 6.17 12.84 8.18
CA GLN A 260 6.09 11.53 7.52
C GLN A 260 4.65 11.22 7.05
N TYR A 261 3.64 11.49 7.89
CA TYR A 261 2.23 11.34 7.53
C TYR A 261 1.79 12.26 6.40
N GLN A 262 2.42 13.43 6.21
CA GLN A 262 2.16 14.28 5.06
C GLN A 262 2.72 13.71 3.76
N TYR A 263 3.85 12.99 3.80
CA TYR A 263 4.36 12.27 2.64
C TYR A 263 3.44 11.11 2.29
N ILE A 264 3.08 10.29 3.29
CA ILE A 264 2.15 9.16 3.13
C ILE A 264 0.80 9.65 2.58
N LEU A 265 0.20 10.71 3.14
CA LEU A 265 -1.07 11.27 2.64
C LEU A 265 -0.99 11.70 1.16
N ARG A 266 0.16 12.22 0.71
CA ARG A 266 0.35 12.62 -0.69
C ARG A 266 0.37 11.39 -1.59
N ASP A 267 1.06 10.34 -1.16
CA ASP A 267 1.15 9.08 -1.89
C ASP A 267 -0.24 8.40 -1.93
N GLU A 268 -0.94 8.31 -0.80
CA GLU A 268 -2.31 7.80 -0.69
C GLU A 268 -3.34 8.57 -1.52
N SER A 269 -3.16 9.87 -1.68
CA SER A 269 -4.00 10.63 -2.61
C SER A 269 -3.81 10.14 -4.05
N MET A 270 -2.61 9.73 -4.45
CA MET A 270 -2.36 9.16 -5.77
C MET A 270 -2.86 7.73 -5.88
N HIS A 271 -2.69 6.91 -4.84
CA HIS A 271 -3.20 5.53 -4.77
C HIS A 271 -4.72 5.50 -4.94
N CYS A 272 -5.44 6.27 -4.11
CA CYS A 272 -6.89 6.36 -4.16
C CYS A 272 -7.37 6.88 -5.53
N ASN A 273 -6.73 7.89 -6.10
CA ASN A 273 -7.08 8.42 -7.42
C ASN A 273 -6.83 7.38 -8.54
N PHE A 274 -5.72 6.63 -8.49
CA PHE A 274 -5.46 5.54 -9.43
C PHE A 274 -6.50 4.44 -9.32
N GLY A 275 -6.83 4.00 -8.10
CA GLY A 275 -7.82 2.97 -7.86
C GLY A 275 -9.22 3.38 -8.36
N ILE A 276 -9.63 4.63 -8.13
CA ILE A 276 -10.88 5.18 -8.67
C ILE A 276 -10.89 5.16 -10.21
N ASP A 277 -9.82 5.60 -10.86
CA ASP A 277 -9.70 5.58 -12.32
C ASP A 277 -9.72 4.15 -12.86
N LEU A 278 -9.05 3.21 -12.18
CA LEU A 278 -9.04 1.79 -12.51
C LEU A 278 -10.45 1.17 -12.42
N ILE A 279 -11.16 1.40 -11.30
CA ILE A 279 -12.54 0.96 -11.08
C ILE A 279 -13.47 1.51 -12.17
N ASN A 280 -13.37 2.81 -12.45
CA ASN A 280 -14.20 3.45 -13.46
C ASN A 280 -13.88 2.96 -14.88
N GLN A 281 -12.61 2.69 -15.19
CA GLN A 281 -12.20 2.13 -16.47
C GLN A 281 -12.70 0.68 -16.63
N ILE A 282 -12.64 -0.14 -15.58
CA ILE A 282 -13.20 -1.51 -15.60
C ILE A 282 -14.70 -1.46 -15.88
N LYS A 283 -15.44 -0.59 -15.17
CA LYS A 283 -16.88 -0.40 -15.40
C LYS A 283 -17.20 0.09 -16.81
N LEU A 284 -16.39 1.00 -17.34
CA LEU A 284 -16.56 1.54 -18.69
C LEU A 284 -16.38 0.45 -19.75
N GLU A 285 -15.38 -0.41 -19.58
CA GLU A 285 -15.10 -1.52 -20.49
C GLU A 285 -16.05 -2.71 -20.31
N ASN A 286 -16.62 -2.86 -19.11
CA ASN A 286 -17.45 -3.99 -18.70
C ASN A 286 -18.75 -3.49 -18.01
N PRO A 287 -19.64 -2.76 -18.72
CA PRO A 287 -20.80 -2.11 -18.10
C PRO A 287 -21.78 -3.09 -17.46
N HIS A 288 -21.79 -4.35 -17.89
CA HIS A 288 -22.61 -5.42 -17.34
C HIS A 288 -22.25 -5.78 -15.89
N LEU A 289 -21.05 -5.43 -15.40
CA LEU A 289 -20.66 -5.67 -14.01
C LEU A 289 -21.32 -4.70 -13.02
N TRP A 290 -21.75 -3.51 -13.48
CA TRP A 290 -22.24 -2.43 -12.60
C TRP A 290 -23.76 -2.46 -12.42
N THR A 291 -24.29 -3.60 -12.01
CA THR A 291 -25.74 -3.85 -11.84
C THR A 291 -26.33 -3.14 -10.63
N ALA A 292 -27.66 -3.12 -10.51
CA ALA A 292 -28.33 -2.55 -9.34
C ALA A 292 -27.99 -3.32 -8.05
N GLU A 293 -27.91 -4.64 -8.15
CA GLU A 293 -27.57 -5.55 -7.05
C GLU A 293 -26.14 -5.32 -6.59
N PHE A 294 -25.19 -5.20 -7.52
CA PHE A 294 -23.79 -4.93 -7.19
C PHE A 294 -23.63 -3.55 -6.54
N LYS A 295 -24.31 -2.51 -7.04
CA LYS A 295 -24.32 -1.19 -6.40
C LYS A 295 -24.87 -1.24 -4.97
N ALA A 296 -25.94 -2.00 -4.74
CA ALA A 296 -26.52 -2.18 -3.40
C ALA A 296 -25.55 -2.89 -2.46
N GLU A 297 -24.83 -3.89 -2.95
CA GLU A 297 -23.78 -4.58 -2.20
C GLU A 297 -22.62 -3.63 -1.83
N ILE A 298 -22.08 -2.88 -2.80
CA ILE A 298 -21.01 -1.90 -2.53
C ILE A 298 -21.49 -0.85 -1.52
N LYS A 299 -22.73 -0.35 -1.64
CA LYS A 299 -23.32 0.55 -0.65
C LYS A 299 -23.34 -0.05 0.75
N ALA A 300 -23.71 -1.33 0.90
CA ALA A 300 -23.68 -2.00 2.19
C ALA A 300 -22.25 -2.10 2.77
N LEU A 301 -21.24 -2.34 1.92
CA LEU A 301 -19.83 -2.35 2.34
C LEU A 301 -19.36 -0.98 2.84
N PHE A 302 -19.74 0.11 2.16
CA PHE A 302 -19.45 1.47 2.65
C PHE A 302 -20.07 1.71 4.03
N LEU A 303 -21.35 1.36 4.22
CA LEU A 303 -22.02 1.54 5.51
C LEU A 303 -21.36 0.72 6.61
N LYS A 304 -20.96 -0.52 6.32
CA LYS A 304 -20.23 -1.38 7.26
C LYS A 304 -18.87 -0.81 7.62
N ALA A 305 -18.13 -0.30 6.64
CA ALA A 305 -16.83 0.32 6.85
C ALA A 305 -16.95 1.61 7.68
N VAL A 306 -17.96 2.45 7.44
CA VAL A 306 -18.23 3.63 8.28
C VAL A 306 -18.50 3.22 9.74
N GLU A 307 -19.29 2.16 9.97
CA GLU A 307 -19.57 1.65 11.31
C GLU A 307 -18.32 1.09 12.01
N LEU A 308 -17.44 0.42 11.27
CA LEU A 308 -16.14 -0.05 11.78
C LEU A 308 -15.26 1.12 12.21
N GLU A 309 -15.16 2.13 11.36
CA GLU A 309 -14.30 3.28 11.60
C GLU A 309 -14.83 4.18 12.71
N TYR A 310 -16.16 4.23 12.93
CA TYR A 310 -16.74 4.86 14.12
C TYR A 310 -16.29 4.20 15.42
N ARG A 311 -16.36 2.87 15.48
CA ARG A 311 -15.93 2.10 16.66
C ARG A 311 -14.44 2.30 16.92
N TYR A 312 -13.63 2.34 15.86
CA TYR A 312 -12.21 2.70 15.94
C TYR A 312 -11.99 4.13 16.46
N ALA A 313 -12.73 5.12 15.97
CA ALA A 313 -12.61 6.50 16.43
C ALA A 313 -12.99 6.68 17.90
N GLU A 314 -14.05 6.01 18.37
CA GLU A 314 -14.47 6.04 19.78
C GLU A 314 -13.45 5.36 20.71
N ASP A 315 -12.88 4.23 20.27
CA ASP A 315 -11.83 3.54 21.00
C ASP A 315 -10.51 4.32 21.00
N THR A 316 -10.22 5.06 19.93
CA THR A 316 -8.99 5.85 19.83
C THR A 316 -9.08 7.18 20.61
N MET A 317 -10.28 7.78 20.70
CA MET A 317 -10.52 9.09 21.32
C MET A 317 -11.74 9.07 22.26
N PRO A 318 -11.71 8.32 23.37
CA PRO A 318 -12.87 8.17 24.27
C PRO A 318 -13.30 9.50 24.91
N ARG A 319 -12.37 10.43 25.13
CA ARG A 319 -12.62 11.77 25.70
C ARG A 319 -12.37 12.91 24.72
N GLY A 320 -11.88 12.60 23.52
CA GLY A 320 -11.32 13.58 22.59
C GLY A 320 -10.01 14.21 23.10
N VAL A 321 -9.37 14.98 22.22
CA VAL A 321 -8.22 15.85 22.53
C VAL A 321 -8.45 17.23 21.90
N LEU A 322 -7.58 18.20 22.19
CA LEU A 322 -7.75 19.56 21.64
C LEU A 322 -7.85 19.51 20.10
N GLY A 323 -8.95 20.05 19.56
CA GLY A 323 -9.20 20.10 18.11
C GLY A 323 -9.69 18.79 17.47
N LEU A 324 -9.86 17.70 18.22
CA LEU A 324 -10.31 16.40 17.72
C LEU A 324 -11.25 15.71 18.71
N ASN A 325 -12.47 15.39 18.28
CA ASN A 325 -13.37 14.54 19.04
C ASN A 325 -14.16 13.60 18.12
N ALA A 326 -14.69 12.53 18.70
CA ALA A 326 -15.42 11.50 17.96
C ALA A 326 -16.58 12.06 17.12
N SER A 327 -17.27 13.12 17.56
CA SER A 327 -18.37 13.71 16.78
C SER A 327 -17.89 14.40 15.50
N MET A 328 -16.79 15.15 15.57
CA MET A 328 -16.18 15.76 14.37
C MET A 328 -15.67 14.68 13.42
N PHE A 329 -15.09 13.60 13.96
CA PHE A 329 -14.70 12.43 13.17
C PHE A 329 -15.86 11.79 12.43
N LYS A 330 -17.02 11.64 13.09
CA LYS A 330 -18.21 11.06 12.47
C LYS A 330 -18.69 11.89 11.27
N GLY A 331 -18.63 13.23 11.37
CA GLY A 331 -18.93 14.13 10.25
C GLY A 331 -17.94 13.97 9.10
N TYR A 332 -16.63 14.03 9.39
CA TYR A 332 -15.58 13.90 8.38
C TYR A 332 -15.61 12.56 7.64
N LEU A 333 -15.80 11.47 8.37
CA LEU A 333 -15.88 10.13 7.80
C LEU A 333 -17.05 10.00 6.83
N ARG A 334 -18.25 10.50 7.18
CA ARG A 334 -19.40 10.48 6.26
C ARG A 334 -19.18 11.37 5.04
N PHE A 335 -18.54 12.53 5.23
CA PHE A 335 -18.14 13.40 4.13
C PHE A 335 -17.19 12.66 3.15
N ILE A 336 -16.15 11.98 3.65
CA ILE A 336 -15.22 11.20 2.82
C ILE A 336 -15.93 10.01 2.18
N ALA A 337 -16.77 9.27 2.92
CA ALA A 337 -17.54 8.14 2.39
C ALA A 337 -18.43 8.57 1.20
N ASN A 338 -19.13 9.71 1.34
CA ASN A 338 -19.90 10.30 0.25
C ASN A 338 -19.02 10.62 -0.96
N ARG A 339 -17.87 11.27 -0.73
CA ARG A 339 -16.95 11.64 -1.80
C ARG A 339 -16.49 10.41 -2.57
N ARG A 340 -16.04 9.34 -1.90
CA ARG A 340 -15.58 8.10 -2.54
C ARG A 340 -16.72 7.39 -3.28
N ALA A 341 -17.89 7.29 -2.68
CA ALA A 341 -19.07 6.68 -3.31
C ALA A 341 -19.44 7.41 -4.61
N VAL A 342 -19.49 8.74 -4.59
CA VAL A 342 -19.79 9.56 -5.77
C VAL A 342 -18.72 9.43 -6.86
N GLN A 343 -17.43 9.40 -6.48
CA GLN A 343 -16.33 9.24 -7.44
C GLN A 343 -16.39 7.92 -8.25
N ILE A 344 -17.03 6.88 -7.70
CA ILE A 344 -17.28 5.62 -8.41
C ILE A 344 -18.73 5.50 -8.93
N GLY A 345 -19.50 6.58 -8.96
CA GLY A 345 -20.84 6.62 -9.55
C GLY A 345 -21.94 5.96 -8.72
N LEU A 346 -21.80 5.93 -7.39
CA LEU A 346 -22.91 5.73 -6.45
C LEU A 346 -23.51 7.08 -6.05
N GLU A 347 -24.72 7.05 -5.51
CA GLU A 347 -25.32 8.21 -4.85
C GLU A 347 -24.63 8.50 -3.51
N ALA A 348 -24.74 9.75 -3.04
CA ALA A 348 -24.31 10.09 -1.69
C ALA A 348 -25.05 9.21 -0.66
N LEU A 349 -24.29 8.70 0.31
CA LEU A 349 -24.76 7.73 1.30
C LEU A 349 -25.40 8.39 2.51
N PHE A 350 -24.92 9.59 2.86
CA PHE A 350 -25.34 10.36 4.01
C PHE A 350 -25.78 11.77 3.59
N PRO A 351 -26.92 12.28 4.09
CA PRO A 351 -27.39 13.61 3.74
C PRO A 351 -26.61 14.72 4.48
N ASN A 352 -26.37 15.86 3.79
CA ASN A 352 -25.95 17.13 4.39
C ASN A 352 -24.67 17.09 5.25
N GLU A 353 -23.66 16.31 4.83
CA GLU A 353 -22.36 16.28 5.53
C GLU A 353 -21.38 17.27 4.91
N GLU A 354 -20.87 18.18 5.74
CA GLU A 354 -19.80 19.12 5.39
C GLU A 354 -18.46 18.61 5.93
N ASN A 355 -17.34 19.10 5.37
CA ASN A 355 -16.01 18.76 5.87
C ASN A 355 -15.70 19.56 7.15
N PRO A 356 -15.63 18.94 8.35
CA PRO A 356 -15.28 19.65 9.58
C PRO A 356 -13.78 19.99 9.70
N PHE A 357 -12.96 19.47 8.78
CA PHE A 357 -11.51 19.69 8.71
C PHE A 357 -11.12 20.28 7.34
N PRO A 358 -11.46 21.55 7.04
CA PRO A 358 -11.14 22.17 5.76
C PRO A 358 -9.63 22.18 5.46
N TRP A 359 -8.80 22.28 6.51
CA TRP A 359 -7.35 22.21 6.43
C TRP A 359 -6.82 20.87 5.87
N MET A 360 -7.58 19.77 5.96
CA MET A 360 -7.21 18.52 5.29
C MET A 360 -7.31 18.65 3.78
N SER A 361 -8.36 19.33 3.29
CA SER A 361 -8.51 19.61 1.85
C SER A 361 -7.41 20.56 1.37
N GLU A 362 -7.10 21.60 2.16
CA GLU A 362 -5.99 22.50 1.88
C GLU A 362 -4.65 21.75 1.82
N MET A 363 -4.36 20.83 2.74
CA MET A 363 -3.11 20.03 2.69
C MET A 363 -3.01 19.15 1.44
N ILE A 364 -4.14 18.63 0.96
CA ILE A 364 -4.21 17.85 -0.29
C ILE A 364 -4.03 18.76 -1.51
N ASP A 365 -4.64 19.95 -1.51
CA ASP A 365 -4.66 20.86 -2.66
C ASP A 365 -3.41 21.78 -2.75
N LEU A 366 -2.85 22.25 -1.62
CA LEU A 366 -1.61 23.05 -1.56
C LEU A 366 -0.42 22.33 -2.21
N LYS A 367 -0.40 21.00 -2.19
CA LYS A 367 0.64 20.19 -2.83
C LYS A 367 0.43 20.03 -4.34
N LYS A 368 -0.78 20.28 -4.89
CA LYS A 368 -0.96 20.36 -6.35
C LYS A 368 -0.35 21.65 -6.93
N GLU A 369 -0.35 22.74 -6.17
CA GLU A 369 0.18 24.04 -6.62
C GLU A 369 1.66 24.26 -6.30
N ARG A 370 2.22 23.56 -5.29
CA ARG A 370 3.64 23.66 -4.93
C ARG A 370 4.33 22.30 -4.99
N ASN A 371 5.14 22.12 -6.03
CA ASN A 371 6.30 21.23 -5.96
C ASN A 371 7.23 21.75 -4.85
N PHE A 372 7.06 21.24 -3.63
CA PHE A 372 7.78 21.63 -2.42
C PHE A 372 9.31 21.38 -2.50
N PHE A 373 9.81 20.83 -3.61
CA PHE A 373 11.19 20.41 -3.82
C PHE A 373 12.06 21.36 -4.64
N GLU A 374 11.60 22.56 -5.03
CA GLU A 374 12.51 23.58 -5.59
C GLU A 374 13.61 24.02 -4.59
N THR A 375 13.56 23.53 -3.35
CA THR A 375 14.58 23.77 -2.31
C THR A 375 15.57 22.62 -2.07
N ARG A 376 15.52 21.50 -2.82
CA ARG A 376 16.64 20.53 -2.82
C ARG A 376 17.65 20.91 -3.91
N VAL A 377 18.92 20.95 -3.49
CA VAL A 377 20.10 21.39 -4.22
C VAL A 377 20.11 20.93 -5.68
N ILE A 378 20.28 21.90 -6.57
CA ILE A 378 20.47 21.76 -8.02
C ILE A 378 21.85 21.15 -8.30
N GLU A 379 22.05 19.88 -7.97
CA GLU A 379 23.22 19.12 -8.40
C GLU A 379 22.78 17.67 -8.64
N TYR A 380 22.07 17.44 -9.75
CA TYR A 380 22.06 16.18 -10.52
C TYR A 380 21.18 16.29 -11.79
N GLN A 381 20.45 17.38 -12.01
CA GLN A 381 19.89 17.70 -13.32
C GLN A 381 20.91 18.41 -14.21
N SER A 382 21.93 17.67 -14.63
CA SER A 382 22.74 18.02 -15.79
C SER A 382 23.10 16.72 -16.52
N GLY A 383 22.27 16.33 -17.49
CA GLY A 383 22.55 15.15 -18.31
C GLY A 383 21.39 14.66 -19.18
N GLY A 384 20.95 15.48 -20.15
CA GLY A 384 20.36 14.97 -21.39
C GLY A 384 18.84 14.86 -21.43
N ALA A 385 18.14 16.00 -21.57
CA ALA A 385 16.85 16.01 -22.22
C ALA A 385 17.07 15.82 -23.74
N LEU A 386 16.86 14.61 -24.26
CA LEU A 386 16.79 14.37 -25.70
C LEU A 386 15.39 14.74 -26.19
N SER A 387 15.32 15.80 -26.98
CA SER A 387 14.20 16.16 -27.84
C SER A 387 14.24 15.26 -29.08
N TRP A 388 13.11 14.64 -29.43
CA TRP A 388 12.93 13.99 -30.72
C TRP A 388 11.82 14.72 -31.47
N ASP A 389 12.15 15.20 -32.69
CA ASP A 389 11.20 15.71 -33.68
C ASP A 389 10.35 14.59 -34.30
#